data_AF-A0A2N1XSY0-F1
#
_entry.id   AF-A0A2N1XSY0-F1
#
_cell.length_a   1.000
_cell.length_b   1.000
_cell.length_c   1.000
_cell.angle_alpha   90.00
_cell.angle_beta   90.00
_cell.angle_gamma   90.00
#
_symmetry.space_group_name_H-M   'P 1'
#
loop_
_entity.id
_entity.type
_entity.pdbx_description
1 polymer ?
#
loop_
_entity_poly.entity_id
_entity_poly.type
_entity_poly.pdbx_seq_one_letter_code
_entity_poly.pdbx_strand_id
1 'polypeptide(L)'
;MLSASKYETFISARISEYAIPPLKDMLVLGKNAPIGCIAMRRALELLIKAPFEHIEVDDDIISDILVRQSLLRRTSREALAGFVLKQIKPLLGEDEILQVEMDVKISLTTGIE
;
A
#
# COMPACT_ATOMS: atom_id res chain seq x y z
N MET A 1 30.31 -17.15 -55.45
CA MET A 1 29.23 -16.53 -54.66
C MET A 1 29.85 -15.99 -53.38
N LEU A 2 29.71 -14.69 -53.12
CA LEU A 2 30.33 -13.98 -52.00
C LEU A 2 29.73 -14.44 -50.65
N SER A 3 30.58 -14.78 -49.69
CA SER A 3 30.18 -14.97 -48.29
C SER A 3 30.35 -13.64 -47.56
N ALA A 4 29.24 -12.97 -47.22
CA ALA A 4 29.26 -11.79 -46.39
C ALA A 4 29.38 -12.22 -44.92
N SER A 5 30.55 -11.98 -44.30
CA SER A 5 30.69 -12.15 -42.85
C SER A 5 30.02 -10.97 -42.15
N LYS A 6 28.97 -11.30 -41.41
CA LYS A 6 28.13 -10.42 -40.59
C LYS A 6 28.95 -9.80 -39.45
N TYR A 7 28.77 -8.50 -39.18
CA TYR A 7 29.14 -7.92 -37.89
C TYR A 7 28.13 -8.37 -36.85
N GLU A 8 28.60 -8.95 -35.75
CA GLU A 8 27.74 -9.38 -34.63
C GLU A 8 27.87 -8.39 -33.49
N THR A 9 26.83 -7.59 -33.25
CA THR A 9 26.75 -6.67 -32.12
C THR A 9 26.00 -7.34 -30.98
N PHE A 10 26.64 -7.44 -29.81
CA PHE A 10 26.04 -8.02 -28.62
C PHE A 10 25.52 -6.90 -27.70
N ILE A 11 24.21 -6.92 -27.43
CA ILE A 11 23.57 -6.02 -26.45
C ILE A 11 23.04 -6.89 -25.32
N SER A 12 23.48 -6.62 -24.09
CA SER A 12 22.97 -7.25 -22.87
C SER A 12 22.27 -6.23 -21.98
N ALA A 13 21.06 -6.52 -21.54
CA ALA A 13 20.32 -5.68 -20.60
C ALA A 13 19.81 -6.53 -19.43
N ARG A 14 19.91 -5.98 -18.21
CA ARG A 14 19.23 -6.52 -17.05
C ARG A 14 18.03 -5.64 -16.74
N ILE A 15 16.86 -6.23 -16.86
CA ILE A 15 15.57 -5.56 -16.70
C ILE A 15 15.04 -5.92 -15.32
N SER A 16 14.65 -4.91 -14.56
CA SER A 16 13.92 -5.05 -13.29
C SER A 16 12.72 -4.13 -13.31
N GLU A 17 11.66 -4.53 -12.61
CA GLU A 17 10.39 -3.83 -12.66
C GLU A 17 10.46 -2.48 -11.93
N TYR A 18 9.81 -1.49 -12.53
CA TYR A 18 9.67 -0.13 -12.02
C TYR A 18 8.70 -0.11 -10.83
N ALA A 19 9.12 0.36 -9.64
CA ALA A 19 8.30 0.35 -8.43
C ALA A 19 7.83 1.76 -8.04
N ILE A 20 6.75 2.25 -8.66
CA ILE A 20 6.00 3.42 -8.17
C ILE A 20 4.47 3.22 -8.27
N PRO A 21 3.72 3.51 -7.20
CA PRO A 21 4.15 3.50 -5.80
C PRO A 21 4.18 2.05 -5.35
N PRO A 22 5.16 1.64 -4.54
CA PRO A 22 5.13 0.33 -3.90
C PRO A 22 4.05 0.23 -2.81
N LEU A 23 2.98 1.04 -2.85
CA LEU A 23 1.90 0.99 -1.86
C LEU A 23 0.99 -0.19 -2.15
N LYS A 24 1.15 -1.24 -1.35
CA LYS A 24 0.32 -2.44 -1.48
C LYS A 24 -1.02 -2.29 -0.79
N ASP A 25 -1.04 -2.02 0.52
CA ASP A 25 -2.25 -2.26 1.30
C ASP A 25 -2.73 -1.01 2.05
N MET A 26 -1.89 -0.42 2.88
CA MET A 26 -2.31 0.67 3.77
C MET A 26 -1.18 1.64 4.10
N LEU A 27 -1.53 2.92 4.26
CA LEU A 27 -0.71 3.94 4.92
C LEU A 27 -1.39 4.38 6.21
N VAL A 28 -0.61 4.59 7.25
CA VAL A 28 -1.04 5.20 8.51
C VAL A 28 -0.24 6.48 8.70
N LEU A 29 -0.93 7.61 8.82
CA LEU A 29 -0.33 8.93 8.91
C LEU A 29 -0.45 9.45 10.34
N GLY A 30 0.67 9.91 10.88
CA GLY A 30 0.68 10.71 12.11
C GLY A 30 0.11 12.11 11.85
N LYS A 31 -0.37 12.77 12.90
CA LYS A 31 -0.97 14.11 12.81
C LYS A 31 -0.07 15.18 12.22
N ASN A 32 1.24 15.07 12.45
CA ASN A 32 2.28 15.97 12.01
C ASN A 32 3.10 15.38 10.86
N ALA A 33 2.56 14.37 10.16
CA ALA A 33 3.23 13.72 9.05
C ALA A 33 3.73 14.72 7.99
N PRO A 34 4.88 14.46 7.34
CA PRO A 34 5.52 15.38 6.39
C PRO A 34 4.64 15.67 5.16
N ILE A 35 3.68 14.78 4.87
CA ILE A 35 2.71 14.93 3.80
C ILE A 35 1.33 14.62 4.37
N GLY A 36 0.45 15.62 4.38
CA GLY A 36 -0.93 15.44 4.84
C GLY A 36 -1.78 14.55 3.93
N CYS A 37 -2.87 14.03 4.49
CA CYS A 37 -3.77 13.08 3.81
C CYS A 37 -4.25 13.55 2.43
N ILE A 38 -4.64 14.82 2.27
CA ILE A 38 -5.11 15.37 0.99
C ILE A 38 -4.04 15.25 -0.10
N ALA A 39 -2.79 15.61 0.22
CA ALA A 39 -1.68 15.55 -0.72
C ALA A 39 -1.31 14.10 -1.05
N MET A 40 -1.31 13.23 -0.04
CA MET A 40 -1.03 11.81 -0.22
C MET A 40 -2.09 11.14 -1.12
N ARG A 41 -3.37 11.40 -0.88
CA ARG A 41 -4.47 10.86 -1.71
C ARG A 41 -4.34 11.28 -3.17
N ARG A 42 -4.06 12.55 -3.43
CA ARG A 42 -3.81 13.04 -4.80
C ARG A 42 -2.64 12.33 -5.46
N ALA A 43 -1.54 12.12 -4.73
CA ALA A 43 -0.41 11.38 -5.24
C ALA A 43 -0.80 9.93 -5.58
N LEU A 44 -1.54 9.24 -4.71
CA LEU A 44 -2.02 7.89 -4.97
C LEU A 44 -2.97 7.81 -6.16
N GLU A 45 -3.88 8.77 -6.33
CA GLU A 45 -4.80 8.85 -7.48
C GLU A 45 -4.06 9.03 -8.81
N LEU A 46 -2.94 9.75 -8.83
CA LEU A 46 -2.11 9.93 -10.03
C LEU A 46 -1.27 8.70 -10.36
N LEU A 47 -0.90 7.91 -9.35
CA LEU A 47 0.08 6.84 -9.49
C LEU A 47 -0.55 5.44 -9.53
N ILE A 48 -1.76 5.24 -8.97
CA ILE A 48 -2.43 3.94 -8.88
C ILE A 48 -3.89 4.08 -9.31
N LYS A 49 -4.36 3.20 -10.18
CA LYS A 49 -5.78 3.12 -10.56
C LYS A 49 -6.70 2.51 -9.50
N ALA A 50 -6.14 1.90 -8.48
CA ALA A 50 -6.90 1.17 -7.47
C ALA A 50 -7.46 2.14 -6.43
N PRO A 51 -8.74 2.00 -6.06
CA PRO A 51 -9.37 2.89 -5.09
C PRO A 51 -8.79 2.65 -3.69
N PHE A 52 -8.50 3.75 -3.02
CA PHE A 52 -8.19 3.80 -1.59
C PHE A 52 -9.35 4.45 -0.86
N GLU A 53 -9.69 3.87 0.28
CA GLU A 53 -10.58 4.45 1.26
C GLU A 53 -9.76 5.28 2.24
N HIS A 54 -10.31 6.42 2.65
CA HIS A 54 -9.77 7.24 3.72
C HIS A 54 -10.62 7.02 4.97
N ILE A 55 -9.95 6.68 6.07
CA ILE A 55 -10.55 6.58 7.40
C ILE A 55 -9.88 7.65 8.26
N GLU A 56 -10.65 8.66 8.66
CA GLU A 56 -10.22 9.65 9.64
C GLU A 56 -10.30 9.05 11.04
N VAL A 57 -9.30 9.36 11.87
CA VAL A 57 -9.17 8.80 13.22
C VAL A 57 -9.02 9.94 14.20
N ASP A 58 -9.89 9.96 15.22
CA ASP A 58 -9.76 10.85 16.37
C ASP A 58 -8.86 10.18 17.43
N ASP A 59 -7.56 10.43 17.32
CA ASP A 59 -6.51 9.91 18.21
C ASP A 59 -5.50 11.01 18.51
N ASP A 60 -4.65 10.88 19.52
CA ASP A 60 -3.60 11.88 19.82
C ASP A 60 -2.42 11.82 18.85
N ILE A 61 -2.08 10.64 18.31
CA ILE A 61 -0.91 10.45 17.43
C ILE A 61 -1.30 10.32 15.96
N ILE A 62 -2.31 9.50 15.67
CA ILE A 62 -2.74 9.19 14.30
C ILE A 62 -3.81 10.18 13.86
N SER A 63 -3.74 10.64 12.60
CA SER A 63 -4.81 11.42 11.98
C SER A 63 -5.61 10.61 10.97
N ASP A 64 -4.91 9.87 10.09
CA ASP A 64 -5.52 9.32 8.89
C ASP A 64 -4.98 7.92 8.58
N ILE A 65 -5.87 7.08 8.09
CA ILE A 65 -5.55 5.78 7.51
C ILE A 65 -6.02 5.80 6.05
N LEU A 66 -5.11 5.52 5.13
CA LEU A 66 -5.43 5.29 3.73
C LEU A 66 -5.29 3.80 3.44
N VAL A 67 -6.37 3.12 3.10
CA VAL A 67 -6.38 1.67 2.91
C VAL A 67 -6.97 1.30 1.56
N ARG A 68 -6.41 0.30 0.88
CA ARG A 68 -7.00 -0.22 -0.36
C ARG A 68 -8.42 -0.73 -0.11
N GLN A 69 -9.38 -0.25 -0.89
CA GLN A 69 -10.80 -0.56 -0.68
C GLN A 69 -11.11 -2.07 -0.72
N SER A 70 -10.30 -2.87 -1.44
CA SER A 70 -10.46 -4.32 -1.51
C SER A 70 -10.24 -5.03 -0.16
N LEU A 71 -9.44 -4.48 0.75
CA LEU A 71 -9.25 -5.04 2.10
C LEU A 71 -10.51 -4.91 2.94
N LEU A 72 -11.27 -3.84 2.75
CA LEU A 72 -12.54 -3.59 3.44
C LEU A 72 -13.66 -4.55 3.00
N ARG A 73 -13.43 -5.42 2.00
CA ARG A 73 -14.35 -6.52 1.66
C ARG A 73 -14.22 -7.70 2.61
N ARG A 74 -13.12 -7.78 3.38
CA ARG A 74 -12.79 -8.90 4.27
C ARG A 74 -12.81 -8.51 5.75
N THR A 75 -12.78 -7.21 6.05
CA THR A 75 -12.82 -6.65 7.41
C THR A 75 -13.60 -5.33 7.40
N SER A 76 -14.21 -4.95 8.52
CA SER A 76 -14.89 -3.65 8.63
C SER A 76 -13.88 -2.51 8.84
N ARG A 77 -14.31 -1.27 8.57
CA ARG A 77 -13.48 -0.07 8.80
C ARG A 77 -13.12 0.06 10.28
N GLU A 78 -14.09 -0.19 11.16
CA GLU A 78 -13.96 -0.06 12.60
C GLU A 78 -12.99 -1.11 13.17
N ALA A 79 -13.09 -2.36 12.70
CA ALA A 79 -12.17 -3.42 13.09
C ALA A 79 -10.73 -3.12 12.65
N LEU A 80 -10.56 -2.58 11.44
CA LEU A 80 -9.24 -2.17 10.93
C LEU A 80 -8.69 -0.98 11.71
N ALA A 81 -9.48 0.07 11.94
CA ALA A 81 -9.07 1.24 12.72
C ALA A 81 -8.69 0.84 14.15
N GLY A 82 -9.48 -0.02 14.79
CA GLY A 82 -9.16 -0.57 16.12
C GLY A 82 -7.86 -1.37 16.13
N PHE A 83 -7.60 -2.16 15.08
CA PHE A 83 -6.31 -2.85 14.91
C PHE A 83 -5.14 -1.86 14.80
N VAL A 84 -5.28 -0.83 13.97
CA VAL A 84 -4.24 0.20 13.78
C VAL A 84 -3.95 0.93 15.09
N LEU A 85 -4.98 1.40 15.78
CA LEU A 85 -4.84 2.09 17.08
C LEU A 85 -4.19 1.21 18.15
N LYS A 86 -4.48 -0.10 18.15
CA LYS A 86 -3.97 -1.00 19.18
C LYS A 86 -2.56 -1.54 18.87
N GLN A 87 -2.24 -1.79 17.61
CA GLN A 87 -1.04 -2.54 17.21
C GLN A 87 -0.01 -1.70 16.47
N ILE A 88 -0.45 -0.70 15.71
CA ILE A 88 0.43 0.12 14.86
C ILE A 88 0.78 1.45 15.54
N LYS A 89 -0.17 2.09 16.22
CA LYS A 89 0.06 3.35 16.95
C LYS A 89 1.31 3.36 17.84
N PRO A 90 1.60 2.31 18.65
CA PRO A 90 2.79 2.32 19.51
C PRO A 90 4.13 2.35 18.76
N LEU A 91 4.10 2.10 17.44
CA LEU A 91 5.26 2.03 16.56
C LEU A 91 5.40 3.28 15.67
N LEU A 92 4.46 4.22 15.76
CA LEU A 92 4.36 5.39 14.88
C LEU A 92 4.58 6.68 15.69
N GLY A 93 5.48 7.53 15.23
CA GLY A 93 5.59 8.92 15.68
C GLY A 93 4.56 9.85 15.02
N GLU A 94 4.20 10.94 15.69
CA GLU A 94 3.25 11.92 15.15
C GLU A 94 3.70 12.52 13.81
N ASP A 95 5.00 12.59 13.55
CA ASP A 95 5.64 13.13 12.36
C ASP A 95 5.99 12.08 11.30
N GLU A 96 5.46 10.86 11.43
CA GLU A 96 5.78 9.74 10.54
C GLU A 96 4.61 9.32 9.65
N ILE A 97 4.94 8.58 8.59
CA ILE A 97 3.99 7.83 7.76
C ILE A 97 4.50 6.40 7.69
N LEU A 98 3.69 5.44 8.14
CA LEU A 98 4.01 4.02 8.01
C LEU A 98 3.26 3.41 6.85
N GLN A 99 3.99 2.66 6.03
CA GLN A 99 3.40 1.71 5.11
C GLN A 99 3.20 0.37 5.80
N VAL A 100 2.00 -0.18 5.67
CA VAL A 100 1.62 -1.48 6.22
C VAL A 100 1.21 -2.38 5.05
N GLU A 101 1.86 -3.54 4.95
CA GLU A 101 1.46 -4.63 4.05
C GLU A 101 0.72 -5.69 4.87
N MET A 102 -0.41 -6.19 4.36
CA MET A 102 -1.30 -7.09 5.09
C MET A 102 -1.64 -8.33 4.27
N ASP A 103 -1.41 -9.51 4.85
CA ASP A 103 -1.87 -10.80 4.30
C ASP A 103 -3.13 -11.26 5.05
N VAL A 104 -4.30 -11.00 4.48
CA VAL A 104 -5.60 -11.37 5.07
C VAL A 104 -6.05 -12.73 4.53
N LYS A 105 -5.96 -13.77 5.36
CA LYS A 105 -6.41 -15.14 5.05
C LYS A 105 -7.78 -15.43 5.64
N ILE A 106 -8.70 -15.93 4.81
CA ILE A 106 -10.02 -16.41 5.25
C ILE A 106 -9.99 -17.94 5.22
N SER A 107 -10.26 -18.57 6.36
CA SER A 107 -10.45 -20.02 6.45
C SER A 107 -11.94 -20.32 6.52
N LEU A 108 -12.44 -21.08 5.56
CA LEU A 108 -13.83 -21.55 5.53
C LEU A 108 -13.85 -23.04 5.87
N THR A 109 -14.66 -23.41 6.85
CA THR A 109 -14.92 -24.81 7.18
C THR A 109 -16.43 -25.02 7.04
N THR A 110 -16.81 -25.96 6.19
CA THR A 110 -18.19 -26.41 6.05
C THR A 110 -18.25 -27.86 6.52
N GLY A 111 -19.14 -28.14 7.47
CA GLY A 111 -19.54 -29.51 7.76
C GLY A 111 -20.39 -30.01 6.60
N ILE A 112 -19.99 -31.13 6.01
CA ILE A 112 -20.80 -31.82 5.01
C ILE A 112 -21.59 -32.87 5.79
N GLU A 113 -22.93 -32.77 5.81
CA GLU A 113 -23.81 -33.88 6.19
C GLU A 113 -23.92 -34.90 5.07
#